data_AF-A0A1U9JJP6-F1
#
_entry.id   AF-A0A1U9JJP6-F1
#
_cell.length_a   1.000
_cell.length_b   1.000
_cell.length_c   1.000
_cell.angle_alpha   90.00
_cell.angle_beta   90.00
_cell.angle_gamma   90.00
#
_symmetry.space_group_name_H-M   'P 1'
#
loop_
_entity.id
_entity.type
_entity.pdbx_description
1 polymer ?
#
loop_
_entity_poly.entity_id
_entity_poly.type
_entity_poly.pdbx_seq_one_letter_code
_entity_poly.pdbx_strand_id
1 'polypeptide(L)'
;MKIAHRFPRQWRFLVASLSLLGIGLSSPALAAPCRDIPSVQQSANADQNTAMGGHVTQHIYGMTPPPGTSQQGKTLFEARGKYDAAWRQYQYIANPVACSGNAPFQVVSLTALGMGNLGAYSCKQADAQGRCTQWDSYMVKEISFGFIMSNGKWIVNTIYPVALN
;
A
#
# COMPACT_ATOMS: atom_id res chain seq x y z
N MET A 1 44.30 75.57 -18.03
CA MET A 1 45.34 74.97 -18.90
C MET A 1 44.88 73.56 -19.28
N LYS A 2 44.53 73.33 -20.56
CA LYS A 2 44.13 72.02 -21.10
C LYS A 2 45.39 71.22 -21.41
N ILE A 3 45.48 69.96 -20.98
CA ILE A 3 46.21 68.91 -21.72
C ILE A 3 45.39 67.62 -21.63
N ALA A 4 44.96 67.15 -22.80
CA ALA A 4 44.38 65.83 -23.02
C ALA A 4 45.47 64.91 -23.57
N HIS A 5 45.51 63.65 -23.12
CA HIS A 5 46.08 62.57 -23.92
C HIS A 5 45.19 61.33 -23.84
N ARG A 6 45.09 60.67 -25.00
CA ARG A 6 44.10 59.68 -25.43
C ARG A 6 44.81 58.33 -25.60
N PHE A 7 44.07 57.25 -25.29
CA PHE A 7 44.15 55.87 -25.85
C PHE A 7 45.34 54.94 -25.49
N PRO A 8 45.26 53.62 -25.78
CA PRO A 8 44.10 52.70 -25.88
C PRO A 8 44.35 51.33 -25.16
N ARG A 9 43.40 50.40 -25.35
CA ARG A 9 43.63 48.98 -25.71
C ARG A 9 43.26 47.94 -24.65
N GLN A 10 42.10 47.36 -24.93
CA GLN A 10 41.53 46.11 -24.46
C GLN A 10 42.56 45.00 -24.29
N TRP A 11 42.52 44.29 -23.16
CA TRP A 11 42.87 42.87 -23.10
C TRP A 11 41.78 42.09 -22.38
N ARG A 12 41.14 41.23 -23.17
CA ARG A 12 40.22 40.19 -22.77
C ARG A 12 41.03 39.13 -22.03
N PHE A 13 40.70 38.87 -20.77
CA PHE A 13 41.05 37.59 -20.13
C PHE A 13 39.75 36.81 -19.90
N LEU A 14 39.53 35.84 -20.79
CA LEU A 14 38.61 34.74 -20.61
C LEU A 14 39.12 33.90 -19.42
N VAL A 15 38.43 33.98 -18.28
CA VAL A 15 38.61 33.00 -17.22
C VAL A 15 37.60 31.88 -17.50
N ALA A 16 38.12 30.74 -17.93
CA ALA A 16 37.35 29.53 -18.17
C ALA A 16 36.78 29.03 -16.84
N SER A 17 35.46 29.18 -16.65
CA SER A 17 34.74 28.55 -15.56
C SER A 17 34.72 27.03 -15.79
N LEU A 18 35.58 26.31 -15.07
CA LEU A 18 35.60 24.86 -15.02
C LEU A 18 34.37 24.41 -14.21
N SER A 19 33.22 24.33 -14.85
CA SER A 19 32.01 23.74 -14.26
C SER A 19 32.23 22.24 -14.11
N LEU A 20 32.66 21.79 -12.93
CA LEU A 20 32.56 20.38 -12.55
C LEU A 20 31.07 20.01 -12.56
N LEU A 21 30.63 19.34 -13.62
CA LEU A 21 29.39 18.58 -13.63
C LEU A 21 29.56 17.43 -12.64
N GLY A 22 29.13 17.63 -11.40
CA GLY A 22 28.92 16.55 -10.45
C GLY A 22 27.81 15.66 -10.98
N ILE A 23 28.17 14.58 -11.67
CA ILE A 23 27.26 13.51 -12.04
C ILE A 23 26.84 12.85 -10.73
N GLY A 24 25.77 13.37 -10.13
CA GLY A 24 25.12 12.76 -8.99
C GLY A 24 24.64 11.38 -9.40
N LEU A 25 25.33 10.35 -8.90
CA LEU A 25 24.85 8.98 -8.92
C LEU A 25 23.50 8.98 -8.19
N SER A 26 22.41 9.07 -8.96
CA SER A 26 21.07 8.87 -8.45
C SER A 26 21.01 7.40 -8.07
N SER A 27 21.22 7.07 -6.79
CA SER A 27 20.94 5.72 -6.31
C SER A 27 19.50 5.39 -6.74
N PRO A 28 19.24 4.22 -7.33
CA PRO A 28 17.88 3.85 -7.66
C PRO A 28 17.09 3.92 -6.36
N ALA A 29 16.07 4.78 -6.31
CA ALA A 29 15.19 4.86 -5.16
C ALA A 29 14.52 3.48 -5.03
N LEU A 30 15.00 2.67 -4.08
CA LEU A 30 14.37 1.40 -3.76
C LEU A 30 12.93 1.72 -3.38
N ALA A 31 11.97 1.09 -4.06
CA ALA A 31 10.56 1.32 -3.78
C ALA A 31 10.29 1.00 -2.30
N ALA A 32 9.71 1.96 -1.59
CA ALA A 32 9.44 1.81 -0.17
C ALA A 32 8.48 0.62 0.07
N PRO A 33 8.63 -0.11 1.19
CA PRO A 33 7.62 -1.05 1.64
C PRO A 33 6.24 -0.40 1.63
N CYS A 34 5.23 -1.09 1.08
CA CYS A 34 3.88 -0.53 1.00
C CYS A 34 3.37 -0.08 2.37
N ARG A 35 3.63 -0.86 3.41
CA ARG A 35 3.18 -0.59 4.78
C ARG A 35 3.69 0.73 5.38
N ASP A 36 4.79 1.26 4.86
CA ASP A 36 5.42 2.48 5.38
C ASP A 36 4.85 3.75 4.72
N ILE A 37 4.04 3.60 3.66
CA ILE A 37 3.45 4.72 2.94
C ILE A 37 2.24 5.28 3.72
N PRO A 38 2.18 6.59 4.03
CA PRO A 38 1.11 7.16 4.84
C PRO A 38 -0.31 6.91 4.32
N SER A 39 -0.54 6.96 3.00
CA SER A 39 -1.85 6.67 2.40
C SER A 39 -2.23 5.19 2.50
N VAL A 40 -1.25 4.29 2.54
CA VAL A 40 -1.48 2.86 2.80
C VAL A 40 -1.88 2.67 4.27
N GLN A 41 -1.18 3.30 5.20
CA GLN A 41 -1.55 3.25 6.63
C GLN A 41 -2.96 3.81 6.89
N GLN A 42 -3.30 4.92 6.23
CA GLN A 42 -4.62 5.51 6.31
C GLN A 42 -5.69 4.57 5.73
N SER A 43 -5.48 4.07 4.52
CA SER A 43 -6.44 3.18 3.85
C SER A 43 -6.55 1.80 4.51
N ALA A 44 -5.58 1.38 5.33
CA ALA A 44 -5.71 0.19 6.14
C ALA A 44 -6.78 0.30 7.24
N ASN A 45 -7.22 1.50 7.60
CA ASN A 45 -8.43 1.65 8.42
C ASN A 45 -9.65 1.24 7.57
N ALA A 46 -10.34 0.16 7.96
CA ALA A 46 -11.45 -0.36 7.16
C ALA A 46 -12.62 0.62 7.00
N ASP A 47 -12.77 1.59 7.91
CA ASP A 47 -13.82 2.62 7.82
C ASP A 47 -13.47 3.72 6.79
N GLN A 48 -12.19 3.86 6.45
CA GLN A 48 -11.70 4.81 5.45
C GLN A 48 -11.43 4.15 4.10
N ASN A 49 -11.18 2.84 4.10
CA ASN A 49 -10.69 2.10 2.95
C ASN A 49 -11.57 2.27 1.69
N THR A 50 -12.89 2.07 1.83
CA THR A 50 -13.83 2.18 0.71
C THR A 50 -13.85 3.58 0.10
N ALA A 51 -13.85 4.63 0.94
CA ALA A 51 -13.82 6.02 0.46
C ALA A 51 -12.51 6.35 -0.29
N MET A 52 -11.44 5.61 -0.02
CA MET A 52 -10.15 5.74 -0.71
C MET A 52 -10.05 4.85 -1.97
N GLY A 53 -11.06 4.03 -2.25
CA GLY A 53 -11.12 3.14 -3.41
C GLY A 53 -10.68 1.69 -3.14
N GLY A 54 -10.52 1.30 -1.88
CA GLY A 54 -10.22 -0.08 -1.49
C GLY A 54 -11.46 -0.92 -1.21
N HIS A 55 -11.25 -2.24 -1.12
CA HIS A 55 -12.28 -3.27 -0.99
C HIS A 55 -12.15 -4.14 0.28
N VAL A 56 -11.40 -3.72 1.30
CA VAL A 56 -11.14 -4.58 2.48
C VAL A 56 -12.42 -5.00 3.21
N THR A 57 -13.48 -4.19 3.17
CA THR A 57 -14.76 -4.50 3.84
C THR A 57 -15.52 -5.65 3.17
N GLN A 58 -15.15 -6.06 1.94
CA GLN A 58 -15.63 -7.32 1.34
C GLN A 58 -15.11 -8.55 2.09
N HIS A 59 -14.13 -8.38 2.96
CA HIS A 59 -13.40 -9.46 3.64
C HIS A 59 -13.50 -9.36 5.17
N ILE A 60 -14.46 -8.61 5.71
CA ILE A 60 -14.68 -8.47 7.15
C ILE A 60 -16.15 -8.73 7.45
N TYR A 61 -16.43 -9.81 8.18
CA TYR A 61 -17.79 -10.16 8.54
C TYR A 61 -18.47 -9.04 9.35
N GLY A 62 -19.72 -8.76 9.02
CA GLY A 62 -20.52 -7.69 9.64
C GLY A 62 -20.30 -6.28 9.07
N MET A 63 -19.27 -6.07 8.25
CA MET A 63 -19.08 -4.79 7.55
C MET A 63 -19.79 -4.77 6.20
N THR A 64 -20.24 -3.59 5.78
CA THR A 64 -20.87 -3.40 4.46
C THR A 64 -19.78 -3.34 3.37
N PRO A 65 -19.87 -4.16 2.30
CA PRO A 65 -18.92 -4.08 1.18
C PRO A 65 -19.08 -2.77 0.40
N PRO A 66 -18.09 -2.37 -0.44
CA PRO A 66 -18.23 -1.22 -1.33
C PRO A 66 -19.49 -1.30 -2.22
N PRO A 67 -20.07 -0.16 -2.62
CA PRO A 67 -21.22 -0.14 -3.51
C PRO A 67 -21.01 -0.97 -4.79
N GLY A 68 -22.02 -1.75 -5.16
CA GLY A 68 -21.97 -2.62 -6.34
C GLY A 68 -21.15 -3.91 -6.15
N THR A 69 -20.73 -4.22 -4.92
CA THR A 69 -19.96 -5.43 -4.62
C THR A 69 -20.59 -6.26 -3.50
N SER A 70 -20.10 -7.48 -3.29
CA SER A 70 -20.68 -8.45 -2.34
C SER A 70 -19.59 -9.24 -1.63
N GLN A 71 -19.90 -9.68 -0.41
CA GLN A 71 -19.12 -10.65 0.35
C GLN A 71 -19.35 -12.10 -0.13
N GLN A 72 -20.38 -12.35 -0.95
CA GLN A 72 -20.65 -13.69 -1.47
C GLN A 72 -19.45 -14.24 -2.25
N GLY A 73 -19.05 -15.48 -1.93
CA GLY A 73 -17.88 -16.13 -2.54
C GLY A 73 -16.54 -15.59 -2.04
N LYS A 74 -16.52 -14.68 -1.05
CA LYS A 74 -15.30 -14.16 -0.43
C LYS A 74 -14.96 -14.91 0.85
N THR A 75 -13.70 -14.87 1.22
CA THR A 75 -13.24 -15.23 2.55
C THR A 75 -13.22 -14.01 3.46
N LEU A 76 -13.65 -14.18 4.71
CA LEU A 76 -13.87 -13.08 5.64
C LEU A 76 -13.12 -13.34 6.95
N PHE A 77 -12.53 -12.28 7.49
CA PHE A 77 -12.23 -12.24 8.93
C PHE A 77 -13.55 -12.31 9.71
N GLU A 78 -13.58 -13.08 10.81
CA GLU A 78 -14.78 -13.26 11.64
C GLU A 78 -15.32 -11.96 12.25
N ALA A 79 -14.44 -10.97 12.43
CA ALA A 79 -14.77 -9.66 12.97
C ALA A 79 -13.71 -8.62 12.59
N ARG A 80 -14.07 -7.33 12.70
CA ARG A 80 -13.17 -6.19 12.47
C ARG A 80 -11.87 -6.28 13.27
N GLY A 81 -11.93 -6.62 14.56
CA GLY A 81 -10.73 -6.72 15.40
C GLY A 81 -9.72 -7.77 14.94
N LYS A 82 -10.16 -8.81 14.21
CA LYS A 82 -9.27 -9.84 13.62
C LYS A 82 -8.51 -9.29 12.41
N TYR A 83 -9.19 -8.53 11.55
CA TYR A 83 -8.58 -7.78 10.46
C TYR A 83 -7.55 -6.77 10.99
N ASP A 84 -7.92 -5.97 12.01
CA ASP A 84 -7.04 -4.96 12.57
C ASP A 84 -5.77 -5.59 13.17
N ALA A 85 -5.93 -6.75 13.84
CA ALA A 85 -4.79 -7.53 14.35
C ALA A 85 -3.88 -8.02 13.23
N ALA A 86 -4.43 -8.52 12.12
CA ALA A 86 -3.65 -8.96 10.96
C ALA A 86 -2.84 -7.81 10.33
N TRP A 87 -3.47 -6.66 10.11
CA TRP A 87 -2.77 -5.48 9.58
C TRP A 87 -1.67 -4.99 10.54
N ARG A 88 -1.95 -4.96 11.85
CA ARG A 88 -0.97 -4.61 12.87
C ARG A 88 0.24 -5.53 12.83
N GLN A 89 0.06 -6.83 12.69
CA GLN A 89 1.18 -7.77 12.63
C GLN A 89 1.96 -7.67 11.32
N TYR A 90 1.28 -7.39 10.20
CA TYR A 90 1.95 -7.13 8.93
C TYR A 90 2.93 -5.95 9.01
N GLN A 91 2.75 -5.01 9.95
CA GLN A 91 3.70 -3.92 10.17
C GLN A 91 5.09 -4.39 10.62
N TYR A 92 5.22 -5.62 11.13
CA TYR A 92 6.44 -6.12 11.76
C TYR A 92 7.10 -7.30 11.02
N ILE A 93 6.55 -7.73 9.88
CA ILE A 93 7.17 -8.81 9.10
C ILE A 93 8.54 -8.37 8.56
N ALA A 94 9.47 -9.31 8.40
CA ALA A 94 10.84 -9.01 7.99
C ALA A 94 10.94 -8.48 6.55
N ASN A 95 10.15 -9.04 5.62
CA ASN A 95 10.25 -8.76 4.19
C ASN A 95 8.91 -8.29 3.61
N PRO A 96 8.45 -7.06 3.94
CA PRO A 96 7.21 -6.53 3.37
C PRO A 96 7.35 -6.26 1.88
N VAL A 97 6.26 -6.46 1.13
CA VAL A 97 6.24 -6.11 -0.30
C VAL A 97 6.41 -4.60 -0.51
N ALA A 98 7.22 -4.24 -1.50
CA ALA A 98 7.38 -2.86 -1.94
C ALA A 98 6.21 -2.41 -2.80
N CYS A 99 5.86 -1.13 -2.72
CA CYS A 99 4.81 -0.53 -3.54
C CYS A 99 5.39 -0.10 -4.90
N SER A 100 5.35 -1.02 -5.85
CA SER A 100 5.81 -0.81 -7.23
C SER A 100 5.02 -1.68 -8.21
N GLY A 101 5.16 -1.38 -9.51
CA GLY A 101 4.51 -2.15 -10.58
C GLY A 101 2.98 -2.09 -10.54
N ASN A 102 2.34 -3.14 -11.06
CA ASN A 102 0.88 -3.25 -11.13
C ASN A 102 0.37 -4.10 -9.96
N ALA A 103 -0.27 -3.44 -8.99
CA ALA A 103 -0.99 -4.07 -7.89
C ALA A 103 -0.18 -5.11 -7.08
N PRO A 104 0.86 -4.70 -6.34
CA PRO A 104 1.70 -5.61 -5.59
C PRO A 104 0.89 -6.34 -4.51
N PHE A 105 1.33 -7.56 -4.24
CA PHE A 105 0.55 -8.51 -3.45
C PHE A 105 1.48 -9.41 -2.65
N GLN A 106 1.09 -9.76 -1.43
CA GLN A 106 1.87 -10.64 -0.57
C GLN A 106 0.97 -11.57 0.25
N VAL A 107 1.29 -12.86 0.22
CA VAL A 107 0.68 -13.86 1.10
C VAL A 107 1.67 -14.16 2.23
N VAL A 108 1.18 -14.12 3.46
CA VAL A 108 2.00 -14.28 4.66
C VAL A 108 1.34 -15.30 5.58
N SER A 109 2.10 -16.29 6.04
CA SER A 109 1.61 -17.27 7.00
C SER A 109 1.33 -16.64 8.37
N LEU A 110 0.39 -17.22 9.13
CA LEU A 110 0.12 -16.78 10.51
C LEU A 110 1.37 -16.87 11.38
N THR A 111 2.21 -17.89 11.18
CA THR A 111 3.48 -18.04 11.89
C THR A 111 4.41 -16.87 11.62
N ALA A 112 4.55 -16.44 10.36
CA ALA A 112 5.38 -15.28 10.00
C ALA A 112 4.79 -13.95 10.52
N LEU A 113 3.47 -13.89 10.72
CA LEU A 113 2.79 -12.77 11.40
C LEU A 113 2.86 -12.85 12.92
N GLY A 114 3.45 -13.90 13.51
CA GLY A 114 3.44 -14.11 14.96
C GLY A 114 2.03 -14.24 15.55
N MET A 115 1.07 -14.70 14.75
CA MET A 115 -0.34 -14.85 15.14
C MET A 115 -0.63 -16.29 15.54
N GLY A 116 -1.39 -16.45 16.62
CA GLY A 116 -1.99 -17.72 16.97
C GLY A 116 -3.16 -18.08 16.05
N ASN A 117 -3.94 -19.07 16.46
CA ASN A 117 -5.14 -19.53 15.75
C ASN A 117 -6.08 -18.35 15.40
N LEU A 118 -6.41 -18.27 14.12
CA LEU A 118 -7.33 -17.27 13.57
C LEU A 118 -8.45 -18.01 12.84
N GLY A 119 -9.68 -17.86 13.34
CA GLY A 119 -10.86 -18.32 12.61
C GLY A 119 -11.24 -17.35 11.49
N ALA A 120 -11.91 -17.88 10.47
CA ALA A 120 -12.40 -17.15 9.31
C ALA A 120 -13.63 -17.83 8.71
N TYR A 121 -14.31 -17.11 7.82
CA TYR A 121 -15.51 -17.56 7.15
C TYR A 121 -15.32 -17.63 5.64
N SER A 122 -15.85 -18.67 5.00
CA SER A 122 -16.08 -18.73 3.55
C SER A 122 -17.55 -18.41 3.29
N CYS A 123 -17.82 -17.23 2.74
CA CYS A 123 -19.19 -16.76 2.55
C CYS A 123 -19.88 -17.46 1.38
N LYS A 124 -21.05 -18.05 1.62
CA LYS A 124 -21.85 -18.76 0.61
C LYS A 124 -23.00 -17.93 0.06
N GLN A 125 -23.63 -17.13 0.92
CA GLN A 125 -24.78 -16.30 0.57
C GLN A 125 -24.65 -14.92 1.24
N ALA A 126 -25.18 -13.90 0.57
CA ALA A 126 -25.22 -12.55 1.06
C ALA A 126 -26.65 -11.97 1.00
N ASP A 127 -26.93 -10.97 1.82
CA ASP A 127 -28.17 -10.19 1.77
C ASP A 127 -28.19 -9.22 0.57
N ALA A 128 -29.30 -8.49 0.42
CA ALA A 128 -29.47 -7.49 -0.64
C ALA A 128 -28.47 -6.32 -0.55
N GLN A 129 -27.80 -6.13 0.59
CA GLN A 129 -26.74 -5.16 0.81
C GLN A 129 -25.34 -5.77 0.58
N GLY A 130 -25.26 -7.02 0.12
CA GLY A 130 -24.01 -7.72 -0.16
C GLY A 130 -23.29 -8.25 1.09
N ARG A 131 -23.92 -8.22 2.27
CA ARG A 131 -23.30 -8.71 3.53
C ARG A 131 -23.55 -10.20 3.70
N CYS A 132 -22.56 -10.92 4.20
CA CYS A 132 -22.65 -12.36 4.36
C CYS A 132 -23.73 -12.79 5.36
N THR A 133 -24.58 -13.73 4.97
CA THR A 133 -25.66 -14.27 5.81
C THR A 133 -25.53 -15.78 6.05
N GLN A 134 -24.76 -16.48 5.21
CA GLN A 134 -24.47 -17.91 5.37
C GLN A 134 -23.00 -18.19 5.02
N TRP A 135 -22.32 -18.97 5.85
CA TRP A 135 -20.90 -19.24 5.71
C TRP A 135 -20.48 -20.60 6.26
N ASP A 136 -19.35 -21.10 5.75
CA ASP A 136 -18.57 -22.16 6.41
C ASP A 136 -17.46 -21.54 7.25
N SER A 137 -17.17 -22.12 8.42
CA SER A 137 -16.05 -21.67 9.27
C SER A 137 -14.81 -22.50 9.00
N TYR A 138 -13.63 -21.87 9.05
CA TYR A 138 -12.35 -22.56 8.90
C TYR A 138 -11.23 -21.84 9.67
N MET A 139 -10.10 -22.53 9.82
CA MET A 139 -8.89 -21.99 10.45
C MET A 139 -7.93 -21.46 9.38
N VAL A 140 -7.54 -20.21 9.52
CA VAL A 140 -6.62 -19.55 8.60
C VAL A 140 -5.21 -20.11 8.75
N LYS A 141 -4.50 -20.30 7.63
CA LYS A 141 -3.05 -20.56 7.62
C LYS A 141 -2.26 -19.37 7.12
N GLU A 142 -2.83 -18.63 6.18
CA GLU A 142 -2.20 -17.51 5.50
C GLU A 142 -3.16 -16.35 5.33
N ILE A 143 -2.63 -15.15 5.35
CA ILE A 143 -3.36 -13.92 5.07
C ILE A 143 -2.71 -13.26 3.86
N SER A 144 -3.58 -12.74 3.02
CA SER A 144 -3.27 -12.12 1.76
C SER A 144 -3.40 -10.61 1.88
N PHE A 145 -2.39 -9.86 1.44
CA PHE A 145 -2.31 -8.40 1.52
C PHE A 145 -2.07 -7.84 0.11
N GLY A 146 -3.02 -7.07 -0.40
CA GLY A 146 -2.98 -6.48 -1.73
C GLY A 146 -3.04 -4.96 -1.70
N PHE A 147 -2.23 -4.33 -2.55
CA PHE A 147 -2.12 -2.88 -2.66
C PHE A 147 -2.39 -2.43 -4.09
N ILE A 148 -2.91 -1.22 -4.27
CA ILE A 148 -3.11 -0.62 -5.61
C ILE A 148 -2.77 0.87 -5.60
N MET A 149 -2.48 1.42 -6.78
CA MET A 149 -2.48 2.86 -7.01
C MET A 149 -3.92 3.30 -7.29
N SER A 150 -4.49 4.09 -6.38
CA SER A 150 -5.82 4.69 -6.50
C SER A 150 -5.69 6.21 -6.45
N ASN A 151 -6.14 6.90 -7.49
CA ASN A 151 -6.10 8.37 -7.58
C ASN A 151 -4.72 8.97 -7.26
N GLY A 152 -3.65 8.35 -7.79
CA GLY A 152 -2.27 8.80 -7.59
C GLY A 152 -1.68 8.49 -6.20
N LYS A 153 -2.36 7.70 -5.37
CA LYS A 153 -1.88 7.27 -4.05
C LYS A 153 -1.87 5.76 -3.95
N TRP A 154 -0.83 5.19 -3.35
CA TRP A 154 -0.86 3.79 -2.94
C TRP A 154 -1.82 3.60 -1.77
N ILE A 155 -2.66 2.57 -1.84
CA ILE A 155 -3.60 2.21 -0.78
C ILE A 155 -3.58 0.69 -0.55
N VAL A 156 -4.09 0.27 0.60
CA VAL A 156 -4.55 -1.11 0.78
C VAL A 156 -5.76 -1.31 -0.11
N ASN A 157 -5.65 -2.21 -1.09
CA ASN A 157 -6.78 -2.61 -1.92
C ASN A 157 -7.63 -3.64 -1.20
N THR A 158 -7.01 -4.71 -0.73
CA THR A 158 -7.70 -5.82 -0.09
C THR A 158 -6.77 -6.50 0.91
N ILE A 159 -7.35 -7.04 1.98
CA ILE A 159 -6.69 -7.96 2.89
C ILE A 159 -7.69 -9.06 3.20
N TYR A 160 -7.31 -10.32 3.06
CA TYR A 160 -8.22 -11.42 3.31
C TYR A 160 -7.54 -12.69 3.81
N PRO A 161 -8.21 -13.48 4.65
CA PRO A 161 -7.73 -14.80 5.02
C PRO A 161 -7.80 -15.74 3.81
N VAL A 162 -6.73 -16.47 3.50
CA VAL A 162 -6.69 -17.42 2.39
C VAL A 162 -7.46 -18.68 2.79
N ALA A 163 -8.34 -19.18 1.90
CA ALA A 163 -9.08 -20.43 2.15
C ALA A 163 -8.13 -21.64 2.14
N LEU A 164 -8.49 -22.68 2.88
CA LEU A 164 -7.84 -23.99 2.73
C LEU A 164 -8.42 -24.65 1.47
N ASN A 165 -7.57 -24.85 0.46
CA ASN A 165 -7.89 -25.70 -0.69
C ASN A 165 -7.94 -27.17 -0.27
#